data_AF-A0A510E4T3-F1
#
_entry.id   AF-A0A510E4T3-F1
#
_cell.length_a   1.000
_cell.length_b   1.000
_cell.length_c   1.000
_cell.angle_alpha   90.00
_cell.angle_beta   90.00
_cell.angle_gamma   90.00
#
_symmetry.space_group_name_H-M   'P 1'
#
loop_
_entity.id
_entity.type
_entity.pdbx_description
1 polymer ?
#
loop_
_entity_poly.entity_id
_entity_poly.type
_entity_poly.pdbx_seq_one_letter_code
_entity_poly.pdbx_strand_id
1 'polypeptide(L)'
;MNFTIKEARLVVKDGKAFLKVVFERGPQHVEPKSSVAVDVNMNEIVVGKDDKHYVRIPTRLHETHHQKSLAENLQKKYQMWRENRRILHRIRSFHQKARRIMED
;
A
#
# COMPACT_ATOMS: atom_id res chain seq x y z
N MET A 1 27.76 13.72 8.46
CA MET A 1 26.94 13.57 7.23
C MET A 1 26.58 14.97 6.76
N ASN A 2 27.01 15.37 5.57
CA ASN A 2 26.80 16.73 5.09
C ASN A 2 25.51 16.80 4.27
N PHE A 3 24.53 17.56 4.78
CA PHE A 3 23.32 17.93 4.06
C PHE A 3 23.50 19.36 3.56
N THR A 4 23.13 19.64 2.32
CA THR A 4 23.07 20.99 1.77
C THR A 4 21.61 21.42 1.66
N ILE A 5 21.29 22.65 2.06
CA ILE A 5 19.95 23.20 1.84
C ILE A 5 19.81 23.47 0.34
N LYS A 6 18.85 22.80 -0.29
CA LYS A 6 18.52 22.99 -1.71
C LYS A 6 17.50 24.10 -1.90
N GLU A 7 16.50 24.14 -1.03
CA GLU A 7 15.40 25.09 -1.12
C GLU A 7 14.87 25.36 0.29
N ALA A 8 14.53 26.61 0.59
CA ALA A 8 13.75 26.97 1.76
C ALA A 8 12.64 27.91 1.31
N ARG A 9 11.39 27.52 1.52
CA ARG A 9 10.22 28.32 1.12
C ARG A 9 9.23 28.45 2.26
N LEU A 10 8.73 29.67 2.45
CA LEU A 10 7.60 29.93 3.33
C LEU A 10 6.30 29.64 2.58
N VAL A 11 5.43 28.82 3.16
CA VAL A 11 4.12 28.47 2.62
C VAL A 11 3.07 28.91 3.62
N VAL A 12 2.14 29.76 3.20
CA VAL A 12 0.99 30.15 4.03
C VAL A 12 -0.24 29.36 3.58
N LYS A 13 -0.85 28.63 4.50
CA LYS A 13 -2.07 27.86 4.25
C LYS A 13 -2.97 27.94 5.48
N ASP A 14 -4.26 28.21 5.27
CA ASP A 14 -5.28 28.31 6.33
C ASP A 14 -4.89 29.29 7.45
N GLY A 15 -4.31 30.45 7.08
CA GLY A 15 -3.84 31.47 8.03
C GLY A 15 -2.59 31.09 8.82
N LYS A 16 -1.97 29.94 8.55
CA LYS A 16 -0.74 29.47 9.21
C LYS A 16 0.44 29.50 8.25
N ALA A 17 1.60 29.92 8.75
CA ALA A 17 2.84 29.93 7.99
C ALA A 17 3.69 28.69 8.30
N PHE A 18 4.19 28.03 7.27
CA PHE A 18 5.04 26.85 7.35
C PHE A 18 6.35 27.11 6.61
N LEU A 19 7.48 26.84 7.24
CA LEU A 19 8.78 26.86 6.56
C LEU A 19 9.09 25.46 6.03
N LYS A 20 9.01 25.27 4.71
CA LYS A 20 9.42 24.02 4.06
C LYS A 20 10.87 24.13 3.64
N VAL A 21 11.74 23.32 4.26
CA VAL A 21 13.16 23.22 3.92
C VAL A 21 13.42 21.88 3.25
N VAL A 22 14.00 21.91 2.06
CA VAL A 22 14.43 20.74 1.30
C VAL A 22 15.94 20.63 1.44
N PHE A 23 16.39 19.48 1.95
CA PHE A 23 17.81 19.15 2.02
C PHE A 23 18.15 18.20 0.87
N GLU A 24 19.30 18.44 0.25
CA GLU A 24 19.89 17.53 -0.71
C GLU A 24 21.07 16.81 -0.07
N ARG A 25 21.23 15.55 -0.48
CA ARG A 25 22.37 14.72 -0.11
C ARG A 25 23.05 14.31 -1.41
N GLY A 26 24.35 14.59 -1.50
CA GLY A 26 25.16 14.12 -2.63
C GLY A 26 25.12 12.59 -2.74
N PRO A 27 25.41 12.03 -3.93
CA PRO A 27 25.41 10.58 -4.13
C PRO A 27 26.41 9.95 -3.16
N GLN A 28 25.90 9.10 -2.26
CA GLN A 28 26.74 8.32 -1.38
C GLN A 28 26.97 6.97 -2.06
N HIS A 29 28.23 6.64 -2.36
CA HIS A 29 28.58 5.29 -2.71
C HIS A 29 28.36 4.41 -1.47
N VAL A 30 27.36 3.54 -1.53
CA VAL A 30 27.07 2.57 -0.48
C VAL A 30 27.57 1.23 -0.98
N GLU A 31 28.62 0.70 -0.35
CA GLU A 31 29.03 -0.67 -0.61
C GLU A 31 27.94 -1.64 -0.11
N PRO A 32 27.41 -2.53 -0.97
CA PRO A 32 26.43 -3.52 -0.55
C PRO A 32 27.07 -4.48 0.45
N LYS A 33 26.67 -4.41 1.73
CA LYS A 33 27.21 -5.28 2.78
C LYS A 33 26.64 -6.70 2.73
N SER A 34 25.40 -6.84 2.26
CA SER A 34 24.70 -8.13 2.14
C SER A 34 23.45 -7.99 1.28
N SER A 35 22.98 -9.10 0.71
CA SER A 35 21.68 -9.20 0.05
C SER A 35 20.65 -9.90 0.94
N VAL A 36 19.38 -9.57 0.72
CA VAL A 36 18.21 -10.28 1.26
C VAL A 36 17.28 -10.52 0.09
N ALA A 37 16.90 -11.77 -0.15
CA ALA A 37 15.88 -12.13 -1.11
C ALA A 37 14.50 -11.89 -0.48
N VAL A 38 13.61 -11.26 -1.24
CA VAL A 38 12.22 -11.02 -0.87
C VAL A 38 11.35 -11.53 -2.01
N ASP A 39 10.53 -12.54 -1.74
CA ASP A 39 9.50 -13.05 -2.64
C ASP A 39 8.13 -12.69 -2.07
N VAL A 40 7.26 -12.13 -2.92
CA VAL A 40 5.95 -11.61 -2.50
C VAL A 40 4.87 -12.30 -3.32
N ASN A 41 4.05 -13.10 -2.65
CA ASN A 41 2.95 -13.84 -3.26
C ASN A 41 1.63 -13.67 -2.49
N MET A 42 0.52 -14.15 -3.07
CA MET A 42 -0.83 -14.02 -2.51
C MET A 42 -1.07 -14.82 -1.22
N ASN A 43 -0.24 -15.83 -0.96
CA ASN A 43 -0.33 -16.68 0.23
C ASN A 43 0.61 -16.20 1.33
N GLU A 44 1.80 -15.74 0.96
CA GLU A 44 2.86 -15.38 1.91
C GLU A 44 3.92 -14.47 1.27
N ILE A 45 4.64 -13.77 2.13
CA ILE A 45 5.88 -13.07 1.82
C ILE A 45 7.02 -13.89 2.41
N VAL A 46 8.00 -14.25 1.59
CA VAL A 46 9.20 -14.98 2.03
C VAL A 46 10.38 -14.02 2.00
N VAL A 47 11.05 -13.85 3.13
CA VAL A 47 12.23 -12.98 3.28
C VAL A 47 13.37 -13.81 3.82
N GLY A 48 14.52 -13.84 3.14
CA GLY A 48 15.64 -14.66 3.58
C GLY A 48 16.99 -14.27 2.98
N LYS A 49 18.05 -14.68 3.65
CA LYS A 49 19.43 -14.49 3.16
C LYS A 49 19.97 -15.74 2.46
N ASP A 50 19.52 -16.91 2.90
CA ASP A 50 19.91 -18.23 2.40
C ASP A 50 18.81 -19.26 2.74
N ASP A 51 19.03 -20.53 2.37
CA ASP A 51 18.07 -21.63 2.57
C ASP A 51 17.81 -22.01 4.04
N LYS A 52 18.57 -21.44 4.98
CA LYS A 52 18.45 -21.73 6.42
C LYS A 52 17.88 -20.55 7.20
N HIS A 53 18.13 -19.32 6.73
CA HIS A 53 17.75 -18.09 7.40
C HIS A 53 16.67 -17.36 6.59
N TYR A 54 15.43 -17.84 6.67
CA TYR A 54 14.28 -17.21 6.05
C TYR A 54 13.07 -17.15 7.00
N VAL A 55 12.20 -16.17 6.77
CA VAL A 55 10.94 -15.96 7.46
C VAL A 55 9.81 -16.01 6.43
N ARG A 56 8.74 -16.71 6.77
CA ARG A 56 7.49 -16.75 6.00
C ARG A 56 6.44 -15.95 6.75
N ILE A 57 5.91 -14.92 6.10
CA ILE A 57 4.87 -14.05 6.64
C ILE A 57 3.59 -14.36 5.87
N PRO A 58 2.60 -15.05 6.46
CA PRO A 58 1.35 -15.36 5.76
C PRO A 58 0.61 -14.06 5.43
N THR A 59 -0.07 -14.02 4.29
CA THR A 59 -0.88 -12.89 3.88
C THR A 59 -2.35 -13.29 3.73
N ARG A 60 -3.27 -12.34 3.97
CA ARG A 60 -4.71 -12.52 3.78
C ARG A 60 -5.18 -11.96 2.43
N LEU A 61 -4.27 -11.90 1.46
CA LEU A 61 -4.55 -11.30 0.14
C LEU A 61 -5.56 -12.13 -0.64
N HIS A 62 -5.56 -13.46 -0.50
CA HIS A 62 -6.57 -14.31 -1.13
C HIS A 62 -7.99 -13.98 -0.67
N GLU A 63 -8.21 -13.82 0.64
CA GLU A 63 -9.51 -13.45 1.21
C GLU A 63 -9.97 -12.07 0.71
N THR A 64 -9.04 -11.11 0.72
CA THR A 64 -9.28 -9.74 0.24
C THR A 64 -9.66 -9.73 -1.24
N HIS A 65 -8.91 -10.47 -2.06
CA HIS A 65 -9.15 -10.59 -3.49
C HIS A 65 -10.50 -11.24 -3.77
N HIS A 66 -10.88 -12.28 -3.03
CA HIS A 66 -12.18 -12.91 -3.16
C HIS A 66 -13.34 -11.91 -2.94
N GLN A 67 -13.28 -11.10 -1.89
CA GLN A 67 -14.29 -10.06 -1.63
C GLN A 67 -14.34 -9.02 -2.77
N LYS A 68 -13.18 -8.61 -3.29
CA LYS A 68 -13.09 -7.71 -4.45
C LYS A 68 -13.74 -8.32 -5.68
N SER A 69 -13.43 -9.58 -6.01
CA SER A 69 -14.02 -10.27 -7.17
C SER A 69 -15.55 -10.38 -7.07
N LEU A 70 -16.11 -10.62 -5.88
CA LEU A 70 -17.56 -10.64 -5.68
C LEU A 70 -18.21 -9.27 -5.98
N ALA A 71 -17.57 -8.18 -5.58
CA ALA A 71 -18.03 -6.83 -5.87
C ALA A 71 -18.00 -6.54 -7.37
N GLU A 72 -16.89 -6.86 -8.04
CA GLU A 72 -16.72 -6.66 -9.48
C GLU A 72 -17.71 -7.50 -10.31
N ASN A 73 -17.97 -8.74 -9.89
CA ASN A 73 -18.95 -9.60 -10.56
C ASN A 73 -20.37 -9.00 -10.48
N LEU A 74 -20.75 -8.39 -9.36
CA LEU A 74 -22.02 -7.67 -9.25
C LEU A 74 -22.06 -6.42 -10.13
N GLN A 75 -20.96 -5.66 -10.19
CA GLN A 75 -20.87 -4.47 -11.04
C GLN A 75 -21.00 -4.83 -12.52
N LYS A 76 -20.34 -5.91 -12.96
CA LYS A 76 -20.42 -6.41 -14.35
C LYS A 76 -21.82 -6.94 -14.68
N LYS A 77 -22.46 -7.65 -13.74
CA LYS A 77 -23.79 -8.24 -13.95
C LYS A 77 -24.90 -7.20 -14.09
N TYR A 78 -24.80 -6.06 -13.42
CA TYR A 78 -25.89 -5.08 -13.34
C TYR A 78 -25.44 -3.69 -13.75
N GLN A 79 -25.59 -3.27 -15.01
CA GLN A 79 -25.09 -1.96 -15.48
C GLN A 79 -25.61 -0.74 -14.65
N MET A 80 -26.86 -0.78 -14.19
CA MET A 80 -27.45 0.26 -13.32
C MET A 80 -27.30 -0.05 -11.82
N TRP A 81 -26.23 -0.74 -11.41
CA TRP A 81 -25.97 -1.09 -10.00
C TRP A 81 -25.87 0.13 -9.09
N ARG A 82 -25.53 1.31 -9.64
CA ARG A 82 -25.44 2.58 -8.90
C ARG A 82 -26.81 3.09 -8.45
N GLU A 83 -27.86 2.80 -9.22
CA GLU A 83 -29.22 3.25 -8.96
C GLU A 83 -29.99 2.24 -8.08
N ASN A 84 -29.69 0.95 -8.25
CA ASN A 84 -30.29 -0.09 -7.42
C ASN A 84 -29.65 -0.12 -6.03
N ARG A 85 -30.33 0.49 -5.04
CA ARG A 85 -29.87 0.55 -3.65
C ARG A 85 -29.45 -0.81 -3.07
N ARG A 86 -30.19 -1.89 -3.37
CA ARG A 86 -29.87 -3.24 -2.83
C ARG A 86 -28.54 -3.76 -3.36
N ILE A 87 -28.29 -3.59 -4.66
CA ILE A 87 -27.03 -4.02 -5.29
C ILE A 87 -25.88 -3.14 -4.82
N LEU A 88 -26.08 -1.82 -4.79
CA LEU A 88 -25.10 -0.87 -4.28
C LEU A 88 -24.66 -1.19 -2.84
N HIS A 89 -25.61 -1.52 -1.96
CA HIS A 89 -25.29 -1.92 -0.59
C HIS A 89 -24.46 -3.20 -0.52
N ARG A 90 -24.76 -4.22 -1.35
CA ARG A 90 -23.97 -5.45 -1.40
C ARG A 90 -22.54 -5.20 -1.87
N ILE A 91 -22.36 -4.42 -2.93
CA ILE A 91 -21.04 -4.03 -3.44
C ILE A 91 -20.24 -3.31 -2.34
N ARG A 92 -20.85 -2.32 -1.67
CA ARG A 92 -20.20 -1.61 -0.55
C ARG A 92 -19.84 -2.54 0.59
N SER A 93 -20.70 -3.50 0.94
CA SER A 93 -20.43 -4.49 1.98
C SER A 93 -19.20 -5.34 1.66
N PHE A 94 -19.05 -5.80 0.42
CA PHE A 94 -17.87 -6.56 0.00
C PHE A 94 -16.58 -5.73 0.09
N HIS A 95 -16.59 -4.48 -0.37
CA HIS A 95 -15.43 -3.60 -0.22
C HIS A 95 -15.10 -3.30 1.24
N GLN A 96 -16.10 -3.09 2.10
CA GLN A 96 -15.89 -2.92 3.54
C GLN A 96 -15.28 -4.16 4.19
N LYS A 97 -15.72 -5.36 3.81
CA LYS A 97 -15.11 -6.61 4.30
C LYS A 97 -13.66 -6.74 3.84
N ALA A 98 -13.38 -6.49 2.57
CA ALA A 98 -12.01 -6.50 2.04
C ALA A 98 -11.10 -5.52 2.81
N ARG A 99 -11.61 -4.32 3.10
CA ARG A 99 -10.89 -3.32 3.89
C ARG A 99 -10.60 -3.79 5.32
N ARG A 100 -11.58 -4.37 6.02
CA ARG A 100 -11.37 -4.91 7.37
C ARG A 100 -10.31 -6.00 7.40
N ILE A 101 -10.30 -6.91 6.42
CA ILE A 101 -9.29 -7.97 6.30
C ILE A 101 -7.87 -7.40 6.13
N MET A 102 -7.74 -6.25 5.47
CA MET A 102 -6.45 -5.58 5.25
C MET A 102 -6.00 -4.68 6.40
N GLU A 103 -6.94 -4.25 7.26
CA GLU A 103 -6.68 -3.40 8.43
C GLU A 103 -6.46 -4.22 9.72
N ASP A 104 -6.92 -5.48 9.75
CA ASP A 104 -6.60 -6.50 10.77
C ASP A 104 -5.13 -6.95 10.67
#